data_AF-A0A8S2JZI4-F1
#
_entry.id   AF-A0A8S2JZI4-F1
#
_cell.length_a   1.000
_cell.length_b   1.000
_cell.length_c   1.000
_cell.angle_alpha   90.00
_cell.angle_beta   90.00
_cell.angle_gamma   90.00
#
_symmetry.space_group_name_H-M   'P 1'
#
loop_
_entity.id
_entity.type
_entity.pdbx_description
1 polymer ?
#
loop_
_entity_poly.entity_id
_entity_poly.type
_entity_poly.pdbx_seq_one_letter_code
_entity_poly.pdbx_strand_id
1 'polypeptide(L)'
;MAITSILLHHPKFEPYSYTGVCYRGMRVKGSELAPYYAGQQIVNTTFLSTSKTTKVAEIFCGPNDMSVFSTYLIRDKRTALDISGISKVKDEEEVLILPFAAFTITAVEKTDNMETKIWLEECKLPETNNTSVPLSAFEQCEGKPEKQH
;
A
#
# COMPACT_ATOMS: atom_id res chain seq x y z
N MET A 1 14.54 3.04 -6.97
CA MET A 1 14.62 2.51 -8.35
C MET A 1 15.55 1.29 -8.47
N ALA A 2 16.82 1.35 -8.05
CA ALA A 2 17.77 0.24 -8.24
C ALA A 2 17.41 -1.07 -7.51
N ILE A 3 16.95 -1.00 -6.24
CA ILE A 3 16.69 -2.21 -5.45
C ILE A 3 15.44 -2.98 -5.90
N THR A 4 14.36 -2.27 -6.25
CA THR A 4 13.15 -2.90 -6.79
C THR A 4 13.47 -3.68 -8.06
N SER A 5 14.25 -3.09 -8.98
CA SER A 5 14.66 -3.77 -10.21
C SER A 5 15.47 -5.05 -9.94
N ILE A 6 16.35 -5.03 -8.93
CA ILE A 6 17.08 -6.24 -8.51
C ILE A 6 16.09 -7.30 -8.01
N LEU A 7 15.18 -6.95 -7.11
CA LEU A 7 14.19 -7.89 -6.56
C LEU A 7 13.30 -8.51 -7.65
N LEU A 8 12.95 -7.72 -8.66
CA LEU A 8 12.09 -8.12 -9.77
C LEU A 8 12.71 -9.11 -10.74
N HIS A 9 14.01 -8.96 -11.02
CA HIS A 9 14.67 -9.70 -12.10
C HIS A 9 15.67 -10.74 -11.59
N HIS A 10 15.95 -10.76 -10.28
CA HIS A 10 16.91 -11.70 -9.73
C HIS A 10 16.23 -13.08 -9.49
N PRO A 11 16.70 -14.16 -10.13
CA PRO A 11 16.02 -15.47 -10.12
C PRO A 11 15.73 -16.05 -8.73
N LYS A 12 16.55 -15.72 -7.72
CA LYS A 12 16.32 -16.15 -6.33
C LYS A 12 15.01 -15.63 -5.72
N PHE A 13 14.39 -14.58 -6.26
CA PHE A 13 13.14 -14.03 -5.72
C PHE A 13 11.89 -14.58 -6.42
N GLU A 14 12.04 -15.23 -7.57
CA GLU A 14 10.92 -15.84 -8.32
C GLU A 14 10.09 -16.85 -7.50
N PRO A 15 10.69 -17.71 -6.64
CA PRO A 15 9.90 -18.60 -5.78
C PRO A 15 9.02 -17.88 -4.76
N TYR A 16 9.30 -16.62 -4.48
CA TYR A 16 8.55 -15.80 -3.52
C TYR A 16 7.53 -14.92 -4.23
N SER A 17 7.40 -14.95 -5.56
CA SER A 17 6.39 -14.14 -6.26
C SER A 17 4.98 -14.42 -5.76
N TYR A 18 4.23 -13.36 -5.46
CA TYR A 18 2.87 -13.45 -4.96
C TYR A 18 1.85 -12.83 -5.93
N THR A 19 0.71 -13.51 -6.09
CA THR A 19 -0.51 -13.00 -6.72
C THR A 19 -1.70 -13.43 -5.88
N GLY A 20 -2.71 -12.59 -5.76
CA GLY A 20 -3.86 -12.86 -4.91
C GLY A 20 -4.27 -11.64 -4.08
N VAL A 21 -5.06 -11.88 -3.05
CA VAL A 21 -5.57 -10.84 -2.16
C VAL A 21 -4.74 -10.78 -0.89
N CYS A 22 -4.29 -9.57 -0.53
CA CYS A 22 -3.66 -9.31 0.76
C CYS A 22 -4.25 -8.08 1.45
N TYR A 23 -4.01 -7.98 2.76
CA TYR A 23 -4.67 -7.05 3.65
C TYR A 23 -3.65 -6.24 4.45
N ARG A 24 -3.98 -4.98 4.74
CA ARG A 24 -3.16 -4.11 5.58
C ARG A 24 -4.06 -3.26 6.46
N GLY A 25 -3.95 -3.44 7.78
CA GLY A 25 -4.47 -2.47 8.73
C GLY A 25 -3.43 -1.40 9.01
N MET A 26 -3.88 -0.17 9.18
CA MET A 26 -3.02 0.93 9.62
C MET A 26 -3.82 1.93 10.44
N ARG A 27 -3.16 2.53 11.43
CA ARG A 27 -3.66 3.68 12.17
C ARG A 27 -3.20 4.93 11.46
N VAL A 28 -4.13 5.85 11.21
CA VAL A 28 -3.86 7.10 10.51
C VAL A 28 -4.41 8.26 11.32
N LYS A 29 -3.83 9.44 11.12
CA LYS A 29 -4.35 10.66 11.75
C LYS A 29 -5.61 11.16 11.04
N GLY A 30 -6.47 11.86 11.80
CA GLY A 30 -7.38 12.93 11.36
C GLY A 30 -7.26 13.36 9.89
N SER A 31 -6.19 14.09 9.69
CA SER A 31 -5.82 14.79 8.47
C SER A 31 -5.41 13.88 7.30
N GLU A 32 -5.04 12.62 7.57
CA GLU A 32 -4.53 11.67 6.58
C GLU A 32 -5.64 10.84 5.92
N LEU A 33 -6.85 10.86 6.48
CA LEU A 33 -8.03 10.13 5.99
C LEU A 33 -8.84 10.85 4.91
N ALA A 34 -8.60 12.15 4.77
CA ALA A 34 -9.31 13.02 3.83
C ALA A 34 -9.13 12.73 2.32
N PRO A 35 -8.10 12.01 1.81
CA PRO A 35 -7.87 11.95 0.37
C PRO A 35 -8.42 10.71 -0.35
N TYR A 36 -9.01 9.70 0.30
CA TYR A 36 -9.39 8.46 -0.40
C TYR A 36 -10.76 8.54 -1.06
N TYR A 37 -10.79 8.33 -2.39
CA TYR A 37 -12.02 8.21 -3.17
C TYR A 37 -11.86 7.16 -4.29
N ALA A 38 -12.98 6.55 -4.69
CA ALA A 38 -12.97 5.57 -5.77
C ALA A 38 -12.51 6.20 -7.10
N GLY A 39 -11.69 5.48 -7.86
CA GLY A 39 -11.05 5.93 -9.09
C GLY A 39 -9.69 6.62 -8.86
N GLN A 40 -9.33 6.96 -7.63
CA GLN A 40 -8.00 7.49 -7.32
C GLN A 40 -6.93 6.43 -7.55
N GLN A 41 -5.81 6.83 -8.16
CA GLN A 41 -4.60 6.02 -8.25
C GLN A 41 -3.63 6.38 -7.14
N ILE A 42 -3.10 5.36 -6.47
CA ILE A 42 -2.06 5.51 -5.47
C ILE A 42 -0.82 4.73 -5.88
N VAL A 43 0.34 5.25 -5.53
CA VAL A 43 1.64 4.61 -5.74
C VAL A 43 2.36 4.57 -4.42
N ASN A 44 2.73 3.38 -3.95
CA ASN A 44 3.54 3.27 -2.75
C ASN A 44 5.00 3.56 -3.08
N THR A 45 5.66 4.44 -2.33
CA THR A 45 7.09 4.77 -2.53
C THR A 45 8.02 3.90 -1.71
N THR A 46 7.47 3.16 -0.74
CA THR A 46 8.17 2.25 0.18
C THR A 46 7.57 0.85 0.12
N PHE A 47 8.22 -0.12 0.74
CA PHE A 47 7.63 -1.46 0.90
C PHE A 47 6.38 -1.38 1.77
N LEU A 48 5.32 -2.10 1.36
CA LEU A 48 4.14 -2.28 2.21
C LEU A 48 4.12 -3.71 2.75
N SER A 49 4.23 -3.82 4.07
CA SER A 49 3.93 -5.08 4.76
C SER A 49 2.42 -5.30 4.79
N THR A 50 1.99 -6.48 4.35
CA THR A 50 0.60 -6.91 4.26
C THR A 50 0.49 -8.37 4.71
N SER A 51 -0.71 -8.85 4.99
CA SER A 51 -0.97 -10.26 5.35
C SER A 51 -1.93 -10.90 4.37
N LYS A 52 -1.83 -12.21 4.16
CA LYS A 52 -2.86 -13.00 3.48
C LYS A 52 -4.15 -13.15 4.29
N THR A 53 -4.14 -12.80 5.58
CA THR A 53 -5.29 -12.94 6.47
C THR A 53 -5.82 -11.58 6.94
N THR A 54 -7.14 -11.45 7.02
CA THR A 54 -7.78 -10.26 7.59
C THR A 54 -7.47 -10.16 9.08
N LYS A 55 -7.47 -11.29 9.80
CA LYS A 55 -7.22 -11.36 11.24
C LYS A 55 -5.92 -10.70 11.65
N VAL A 56 -4.83 -10.91 10.90
CA VAL A 56 -3.53 -10.28 11.20
C VAL A 56 -3.59 -8.79 10.89
N ALA A 57 -4.15 -8.41 9.74
CA ALA A 57 -4.28 -7.01 9.36
C ALA A 57 -5.12 -6.21 10.37
N GLU A 58 -6.20 -6.78 10.90
CA GLU A 58 -7.07 -6.18 11.92
C GLU A 58 -6.34 -5.83 13.22
N ILE A 59 -5.29 -6.57 13.60
CA ILE A 59 -4.47 -6.28 14.80
C ILE A 59 -3.80 -4.91 14.69
N PHE A 60 -3.49 -4.48 13.46
CA PHE A 60 -2.87 -3.20 13.19
C PHE A 60 -3.89 -2.05 13.11
N CYS A 61 -5.20 -2.33 13.12
CA CYS A 61 -6.24 -1.35 13.39
C CYS A 61 -6.30 -1.07 14.90
N GLY A 62 -6.34 0.19 15.30
CA GLY A 62 -6.34 0.59 16.71
C GLY A 62 -7.76 0.72 17.27
N PRO A 63 -8.05 0.28 18.51
CA PRO A 63 -9.31 0.61 19.15
C PRO A 63 -9.34 2.12 19.44
N ASN A 64 -10.37 2.82 18.95
CA ASN A 64 -10.59 4.27 19.08
C ASN A 64 -9.66 5.18 18.26
N ASP A 65 -8.82 4.60 17.39
CA ASP A 65 -8.04 5.37 16.43
C ASP A 65 -8.72 5.32 15.07
N MET A 66 -8.57 6.39 14.30
CA MET A 66 -8.98 6.34 12.92
C MET A 66 -8.12 5.32 12.17
N SER A 67 -8.77 4.28 11.66
CA SER A 67 -8.10 3.11 11.09
C SER A 67 -8.45 2.98 9.62
N VAL A 68 -7.47 2.62 8.81
CA VAL A 68 -7.67 2.28 7.40
C VAL A 68 -7.39 0.79 7.23
N PHE A 69 -8.37 0.07 6.72
CA PHE A 69 -8.25 -1.32 6.37
C PHE A 69 -8.22 -1.47 4.85
N SER A 70 -7.04 -1.78 4.33
CA SER A 70 -6.80 -1.88 2.89
C SER A 70 -6.85 -3.33 2.42
N THR A 71 -7.61 -3.59 1.37
CA THR A 71 -7.63 -4.86 0.64
C THR A 71 -7.00 -4.66 -0.73
N TYR A 72 -5.88 -5.33 -1.01
CA TYR A 72 -5.16 -5.25 -2.28
C TYR A 72 -5.39 -6.50 -3.10
N LEU A 73 -5.68 -6.35 -4.39
CA LEU A 73 -5.68 -7.43 -5.37
C LEU A 73 -4.43 -7.33 -6.25
N ILE A 74 -3.49 -8.25 -6.04
CA ILE A 74 -2.24 -8.38 -6.79
C ILE A 74 -2.43 -9.35 -7.95
N ARG A 75 -2.13 -8.90 -9.19
CA ARG A 75 -2.27 -9.66 -10.44
C ARG A 75 -0.91 -9.97 -11.10
N ASP A 76 0.08 -9.07 -10.99
CA ASP A 76 1.44 -9.29 -11.51
C ASP A 76 2.31 -9.95 -10.43
N LYS A 77 2.96 -11.06 -10.79
CA LYS A 77 3.92 -11.82 -9.97
C LYS A 77 5.13 -11.00 -9.53
N ARG A 78 5.35 -9.86 -10.16
CA ARG A 78 6.43 -8.92 -9.89
C ARG A 78 6.06 -7.90 -8.82
N THR A 79 4.81 -7.81 -8.42
CA THR A 79 4.38 -6.68 -7.56
C THR A 79 4.58 -6.95 -6.08
N ALA A 80 4.52 -8.21 -5.67
CA ALA A 80 4.64 -8.58 -4.27
C ALA A 80 5.43 -9.87 -4.08
N LEU A 81 6.04 -9.98 -2.89
CA LEU A 81 6.76 -11.16 -2.45
C LEU A 81 6.06 -11.80 -1.25
N ASP A 82 5.72 -13.07 -1.34
CA ASP A 82 5.33 -13.91 -0.22
C ASP A 82 6.56 -14.24 0.63
N ILE A 83 6.66 -13.65 1.81
CA ILE A 83 7.78 -13.85 2.71
C ILE A 83 7.39 -14.67 3.94
N SER A 84 6.19 -15.25 3.96
CA SER A 84 5.70 -16.08 5.06
C SER A 84 6.63 -17.26 5.41
N GLY A 85 7.31 -17.84 4.42
CA GLY A 85 8.25 -18.94 4.62
C GLY A 85 9.60 -18.54 5.23
N ILE A 86 9.94 -17.25 5.23
CA ILE A 86 11.24 -16.73 5.69
C ILE A 86 11.12 -15.69 6.81
N SER A 87 9.90 -15.20 7.08
CA SER A 87 9.64 -14.27 8.18
C SER A 87 9.91 -14.94 9.53
N LYS A 88 10.42 -14.14 10.47
CA LYS A 88 10.60 -14.57 11.86
C LYS A 88 9.25 -14.76 12.57
N VAL A 89 8.20 -14.09 12.08
CA VAL A 89 6.85 -14.16 12.62
C VAL A 89 6.00 -14.98 11.66
N LYS A 90 5.94 -16.30 11.89
CA LYS A 90 5.35 -17.23 10.93
C LYS A 90 3.84 -17.08 10.75
N ASP A 91 3.15 -16.61 11.79
CA ASP A 91 1.69 -16.55 11.82
C ASP A 91 1.12 -15.32 11.10
N GLU A 92 1.97 -14.38 10.67
CA GLU A 92 1.52 -13.18 9.96
C GLU A 92 1.14 -13.46 8.50
N GLU A 93 1.55 -14.60 7.95
CA GLU A 93 1.40 -14.92 6.52
C GLU A 93 1.78 -13.73 5.63
N GLU A 94 2.95 -13.15 5.93
CA GLU A 94 3.35 -11.84 5.43
C GLU A 94 3.61 -11.84 3.92
N VAL A 95 3.05 -10.84 3.25
CA VAL A 95 3.28 -10.49 1.85
C VAL A 95 3.82 -9.07 1.79
N LEU A 96 4.95 -8.89 1.12
CA LEU A 96 5.62 -7.61 0.97
C LEU A 96 5.37 -7.04 -0.42
N ILE A 97 4.54 -5.99 -0.51
CA ILE A 97 4.35 -5.26 -1.76
C ILE A 97 5.57 -4.38 -2.02
N LEU A 98 6.12 -4.47 -3.23
CA LEU A 98 7.34 -3.76 -3.61
C LEU A 98 7.08 -2.25 -3.81
N PRO A 99 8.09 -1.39 -3.61
CA PRO A 99 8.00 0.02 -3.94
C PRO A 99 7.64 0.25 -5.42
N PHE A 100 6.90 1.33 -5.66
CA PHE A 100 6.39 1.79 -6.95
C PHE A 100 5.31 0.93 -7.58
N ALA A 101 4.70 0.02 -6.80
CA ALA A 101 3.47 -0.62 -7.23
C ALA A 101 2.33 0.41 -7.27
N ALA A 102 1.46 0.28 -8.26
CA ALA A 102 0.36 1.21 -8.49
C ALA A 102 -0.97 0.49 -8.32
N PHE A 103 -1.89 1.17 -7.65
CA PHE A 103 -3.21 0.63 -7.36
C PHE A 103 -4.27 1.69 -7.61
N THR A 104 -5.39 1.27 -8.18
CA THR A 104 -6.61 2.08 -8.27
C THR A 104 -7.52 1.71 -7.10
N ILE A 105 -8.00 2.70 -6.36
CA ILE A 105 -9.03 2.51 -5.35
C ILE A 105 -10.34 2.21 -6.07
N THR A 106 -10.89 1.02 -5.89
CA THR A 106 -12.15 0.60 -6.54
C THR A 106 -13.37 0.90 -5.68
N ALA A 107 -13.20 0.87 -4.35
CA ALA A 107 -14.26 1.20 -3.40
C ALA A 107 -13.69 1.80 -2.11
N VAL A 108 -14.50 2.64 -1.47
CA VAL A 108 -14.24 3.21 -0.15
C VAL A 108 -15.53 3.08 0.67
N GLU A 109 -15.44 2.46 1.83
CA GLU A 109 -16.52 2.35 2.80
C GLU A 109 -16.07 3.00 4.11
N LYS A 110 -16.83 3.98 4.59
CA LYS A 110 -16.60 4.61 5.89
C LYS A 110 -17.62 4.04 6.85
N THR A 111 -17.16 3.47 7.94
CA THR A 111 -18.02 2.92 9.00
C THR A 111 -18.16 3.93 10.13
N ASP A 112 -19.23 3.79 10.92
CA ASP A 112 -19.49 4.65 12.08
C ASP A 112 -18.44 4.51 13.18
N ASN A 113 -17.65 3.42 13.16
CA ASN A 113 -16.61 3.13 14.14
C ASN A 113 -15.26 3.80 13.83
N MET A 114 -15.25 4.86 13.01
CA MET A 114 -14.03 5.55 12.55
C MET A 114 -13.05 4.65 11.77
N GLU A 115 -13.53 3.51 11.27
CA GLU A 115 -12.79 2.64 10.36
C GLU A 115 -13.20 2.95 8.91
N THR A 116 -12.20 3.13 8.05
CA THR A 116 -12.37 3.25 6.60
C THR A 116 -11.80 2.03 5.92
N LYS A 117 -12.64 1.30 5.19
CA LYS A 117 -12.23 0.18 4.36
C LYS A 117 -11.99 0.67 2.94
N ILE A 118 -10.86 0.29 2.37
CA ILE A 118 -10.52 0.61 0.98
C ILE A 118 -10.17 -0.65 0.22
N TRP A 119 -10.70 -0.75 -1.00
CA TRP A 119 -10.40 -1.83 -1.93
C TRP A 119 -9.55 -1.28 -3.05
N LEU A 120 -8.47 -1.99 -3.36
CA LEU A 120 -7.43 -1.57 -4.28
C LEU A 120 -7.18 -2.68 -5.28
N GLU A 121 -7.25 -2.34 -6.56
CA GLU A 121 -6.85 -3.24 -7.63
C GLU A 121 -5.56 -2.74 -8.28
N GLU A 122 -4.62 -3.65 -8.49
CA GLU A 122 -3.39 -3.34 -9.19
C GLU A 122 -3.66 -2.75 -10.57
N CYS A 123 -2.95 -1.67 -10.88
CA CYS A 123 -3.02 -1.02 -12.18
C CYS A 123 -1.60 -0.75 -12.73
N LYS A 124 -1.51 -0.49 -14.03
CA LYS A 124 -0.27 -0.03 -14.63
C LYS A 124 -0.10 1.45 -14.33
N LEU A 125 1.12 1.86 -14.02
CA LEU A 125 1.48 3.28 -14.02
C LEU A 125 1.16 3.85 -15.42
N PRO A 126 0.66 5.09 -15.50
CA PRO A 126 0.52 5.76 -16.79
C PRO A 126 1.89 5.78 -17.47
N GLU A 127 1.95 5.35 -18.73
CA GLU A 127 3.15 5.55 -19.54
C GLU A 127 3.40 7.05 -19.61
N THR A 128 4.55 7.49 -19.10
CA THR A 128 4.97 8.88 -19.22
C THR A 128 5.23 9.15 -20.70
N ASN A 129 4.21 9.65 -21.41
CA ASN A 129 4.48 10.47 -22.58
C ASN A 129 5.35 11.63 -22.11
N ASN A 130 6.46 11.91 -22.80
CA ASN A 130 7.50 12.89 -22.48
C ASN A 130 6.98 14.34 -22.32
N THR A 131 6.21 14.60 -21.28
CA THR A 131 5.95 15.91 -20.73
C THR A 131 6.38 15.84 -19.29
N SER A 132 7.52 16.46 -19.01
CA SER A 132 8.11 16.63 -17.69
C SER A 132 7.06 17.13 -16.71
N VAL A 133 6.44 16.22 -15.96
CA VAL A 133 5.69 16.57 -14.75
C VAL A 133 6.75 16.74 -13.66
N PRO A 134 6.93 17.96 -13.11
CA PRO A 134 7.95 18.19 -12.11
C PRO A 134 7.64 17.38 -10.85
N LEU A 135 8.68 16.79 -10.24
CA LEU A 135 8.59 16.05 -8.97
C LEU A 135 7.94 16.85 -7.83
N SER A 136 7.82 18.18 -7.95
CA SER A 136 7.12 19.04 -7.01
C SER A 136 5.61 18.79 -6.92
N ALA A 137 5.02 18.02 -7.83
CA ALA A 137 3.63 17.56 -7.72
C ALA A 137 3.45 16.39 -6.73
N PHE A 138 4.54 15.73 -6.31
CA PHE A 138 4.51 14.57 -5.41
C PHE A 138 4.95 14.87 -3.97
N GLU A 139 5.30 16.13 -3.65
CA GLU A 139 5.81 16.56 -2.34
C GLU A 139 4.86 17.47 -1.53
N GLN A 140 3.58 17.59 -1.88
CA GLN A 140 2.63 18.35 -1.04
C GLN A 140 2.05 17.52 0.11
N CYS A 141 2.91 16.89 0.90
CA CYS A 141 2.60 16.39 2.25
C CYS A 141 3.77 16.62 3.22
N GLU A 142 4.59 17.66 3.02
CA GLU A 142 5.47 18.14 4.08
C GLU A 142 4.92 19.45 4.67
N GLY A 143 4.67 19.39 5.98
CA GLY A 143 3.98 20.43 6.74
C GLY A 143 4.64 21.80 6.64
N LYS A 144 3.81 22.83 6.44
CA LYS A 144 4.20 24.19 6.78
C LYS A 144 4.25 24.31 8.31
N PRO A 145 5.35 24.82 8.90
CA PRO A 145 5.33 25.21 10.30
C PRO A 145 4.43 26.44 10.47
N GLU A 146 3.44 26.33 11.35
CA GLU A 146 2.72 27.47 11.91
C GLU A 146 3.73 28.43 12.55
N LYS A 147 3.75 29.69 12.09
CA LYS A 147 4.33 30.78 12.87
C LYS A 147 3.25 31.36 13.77
N GLN A 148 3.45 31.16 15.07
CA GLN A 148 2.86 31.93 16.14
C GLN A 148 3.32 33.40 16.01
N HIS A 149 2.37 34.33 15.87
CA HIS A 149 2.17 35.53 16.69
C HIS A 149 1.11 36.45 16.08
#